data_AF-A0A5C7PLL5-F1
#
_entry.id   AF-A0A5C7PLL5-F1
#
_cell.length_a   1.000
_cell.length_b   1.000
_cell.length_c   1.000
_cell.angle_alpha   90.00
_cell.angle_beta   90.00
_cell.angle_gamma   90.00
#
_symmetry.space_group_name_H-M   'P 1'
#
loop_
_entity.id
_entity.type
_entity.pdbx_description
1 polymer ?
#
loop_
_entity_poly.entity_id
_entity_poly.type
_entity_poly.pdbx_seq_one_letter_code
_entity_poly.pdbx_strand_id
1 'polypeptide(L)'
;MTKFQEPNFPALFSYDKDKLRTFDKDLITALSGFVMVLKSILDAGISIDDNVDMAKVVFVSHATPGTEASATHTLGKIPEGYIVMGQTDAGSIYDGVTPNTKDTLYLKSDVSSKTFRLLVF
;
A
#
# COMPACT_ATOMS: atom_id res chain seq x y z
N MET A 1 -32.33 -2.26 -66.56
CA MET A 1 -31.80 -3.23 -65.59
C MET A 1 -30.46 -2.71 -65.08
N THR A 2 -30.48 -2.00 -63.95
CA THR A 2 -29.29 -1.55 -63.23
C THR A 2 -28.73 -2.74 -62.44
N LYS A 3 -27.51 -3.17 -62.75
CA LYS A 3 -26.83 -4.24 -62.01
C LYS A 3 -26.48 -3.71 -60.62
N PHE A 4 -26.99 -4.37 -59.59
CA PHE A 4 -26.62 -4.11 -58.20
C PHE A 4 -25.16 -4.55 -58.03
N GLN A 5 -24.29 -3.60 -57.68
CA GLN A 5 -22.88 -3.87 -57.42
C GLN A 5 -22.77 -4.29 -55.95
N GLU A 6 -22.30 -5.51 -55.69
CA GLU A 6 -22.17 -6.01 -54.32
C GLU A 6 -21.23 -5.10 -53.50
N PRO A 7 -21.56 -4.80 -52.24
CA PRO A 7 -20.68 -4.05 -51.37
C PRO A 7 -19.38 -4.84 -51.21
N ASN A 8 -18.26 -4.22 -51.57
CA ASN A 8 -16.94 -4.73 -51.20
C ASN A 8 -16.81 -4.64 -49.69
N PHE A 9 -17.27 -5.66 -48.97
CA PHE A 9 -16.98 -5.80 -47.55
C PHE A 9 -15.48 -5.98 -47.42
N PRO A 10 -14.73 -5.01 -46.84
CA PRO A 10 -13.34 -5.26 -46.52
C PRO A 10 -13.34 -6.50 -45.63
N ALA A 11 -12.53 -7.49 -45.96
CA ALA A 11 -12.43 -8.74 -45.23
C ALA A 11 -12.06 -8.45 -43.77
N LEU A 12 -13.05 -8.18 -42.93
CA LEU A 12 -12.92 -7.90 -41.50
C LEU A 12 -12.47 -9.16 -40.73
N PHE A 13 -12.32 -10.27 -41.43
CA PHE A 13 -11.79 -11.53 -40.93
C PHE A 13 -10.85 -12.20 -41.93
N SER A 14 -9.95 -11.45 -42.59
CA SER A 14 -8.68 -12.08 -42.94
C SER A 14 -7.97 -12.37 -41.62
N TYR A 15 -8.22 -13.56 -41.08
CA TYR A 15 -7.67 -14.10 -39.85
C TYR A 15 -6.15 -14.20 -39.99
N ASP A 16 -5.49 -13.09 -39.72
CA ASP A 16 -4.06 -12.92 -39.87
C ASP A 16 -3.38 -13.62 -38.68
N LYS A 17 -3.23 -14.95 -38.80
CA LYS A 17 -2.67 -15.85 -37.78
C LYS A 17 -1.34 -15.32 -37.21
N ASP A 18 -0.60 -14.57 -38.02
CA ASP A 18 0.68 -14.00 -37.62
C ASP A 18 0.53 -12.81 -36.66
N LYS A 19 -0.54 -12.01 -36.78
CA LYS A 19 -0.85 -10.94 -35.81
C LYS A 19 -1.30 -11.51 -34.45
N LEU A 20 -2.03 -12.62 -34.45
CA LEU A 20 -2.41 -13.34 -33.23
C LEU A 20 -1.17 -13.93 -32.52
N ARG A 21 -0.23 -14.50 -33.29
CA ARG A 21 1.04 -15.01 -32.74
C ARG A 21 1.92 -13.91 -32.16
N THR A 22 1.91 -12.72 -32.75
CA THR A 22 2.63 -11.56 -32.20
C THR A 22 2.00 -11.09 -30.90
N PHE A 23 0.67 -11.01 -30.84
CA PHE A 23 -0.05 -10.70 -29.60
C PHE A 23 0.26 -11.70 -28.47
N ASP A 24 0.26 -13.01 -28.75
CA ASP A 24 0.60 -14.03 -27.76
C ASP A 24 2.04 -13.89 -27.26
N LYS A 25 2.99 -13.60 -28.15
CA LYS A 25 4.40 -13.38 -27.80
C LYS A 25 4.57 -12.11 -26.96
N ASP A 26 3.89 -11.03 -27.32
CA ASP A 26 3.93 -9.77 -26.59
C ASP A 26 3.31 -9.92 -25.21
N LEU A 27 2.19 -10.66 -25.10
CA LEU A 27 1.54 -10.99 -23.83
C LEU A 27 2.44 -11.82 -22.92
N ILE A 28 3.07 -12.88 -23.44
CA ILE A 28 4.01 -13.71 -22.68
C ILE A 28 5.23 -12.91 -22.24
N THR A 29 5.73 -12.02 -23.10
CA THR A 29 6.88 -11.15 -22.80
C THR A 29 6.53 -10.16 -21.69
N ALA A 30 5.35 -9.52 -21.78
CA ALA A 30 4.87 -8.60 -20.75
C ALA A 30 4.66 -9.30 -19.41
N LEU A 31 4.00 -10.47 -19.40
CA LEU A 31 3.79 -11.28 -18.18
C LEU A 31 5.13 -11.73 -17.57
N SER A 32 6.09 -12.14 -18.40
CA SER A 32 7.42 -12.52 -17.93
C SER A 32 8.17 -11.34 -17.32
N GLY A 33 8.02 -10.14 -17.90
CA GLY A 33 8.54 -8.89 -17.34
C GLY A 33 7.97 -8.59 -15.94
N PHE A 34 6.65 -8.68 -15.78
CA PHE A 34 6.01 -8.48 -14.46
C PHE A 34 6.47 -9.51 -13.41
N VAL A 35 6.60 -10.78 -13.79
CA VAL A 35 7.08 -11.84 -12.89
C VAL A 35 8.53 -11.59 -12.46
N MET A 36 9.39 -11.13 -13.37
CA MET A 36 10.78 -10.78 -13.02
C MET A 36 10.85 -9.55 -12.10
N VAL A 37 9.98 -8.56 -12.28
CA VAL A 37 9.90 -7.40 -11.37
C VAL A 37 9.44 -7.84 -9.99
N LEU A 38 8.38 -8.64 -9.88
CA LEU A 38 7.93 -9.20 -8.61
C LEU A 38 9.02 -10.03 -7.93
N LYS A 39 9.70 -10.89 -8.69
CA LYS A 39 10.85 -11.66 -8.19
C LYS A 39 11.96 -10.73 -7.70
N SER A 40 12.27 -9.65 -8.41
CA SER A 40 13.30 -8.69 -7.99
C SER A 40 12.92 -7.94 -6.71
N ILE A 41 11.64 -7.65 -6.50
CA ILE A 41 11.13 -7.01 -5.27
C ILE A 41 11.25 -7.99 -4.10
N LEU A 42 10.94 -9.27 -4.33
CA LEU A 42 11.06 -10.32 -3.30
C LEU A 42 12.53 -10.62 -2.97
N ASP A 43 13.39 -10.74 -3.99
CA ASP A 43 14.83 -11.00 -3.83
C ASP A 43 15.58 -9.80 -3.23
N ALA A 44 15.05 -8.57 -3.37
CA ALA A 44 15.63 -7.35 -2.79
C ALA A 44 15.46 -7.25 -1.25
N GLY A 45 14.96 -8.30 -0.60
CA GLY A 45 15.02 -8.42 0.86
C GLY A 45 13.70 -8.21 1.59
N ILE A 46 12.55 -8.27 0.91
CA ILE A 46 11.28 -8.49 1.62
C ILE A 46 11.17 -10.00 1.86
N SER A 47 11.89 -10.47 2.87
CA SER A 47 11.76 -11.85 3.35
C SER A 47 10.38 -12.04 3.99
N ILE A 48 9.73 -13.17 3.77
CA ILE A 48 8.49 -13.54 4.49
C ILE A 48 8.75 -13.68 6.00
N ASP A 49 10.02 -13.87 6.39
CA ASP A 49 10.45 -13.84 7.80
C ASP A 49 10.60 -12.41 8.35
N ASP A 50 10.75 -11.40 7.49
CA ASP A 50 10.56 -9.99 7.84
C ASP A 50 9.06 -9.70 7.80
N ASN A 51 8.40 -10.22 8.83
CA ASN A 51 6.98 -10.13 9.06
C ASN A 51 6.66 -8.69 9.51
N VAL A 52 6.84 -7.72 8.59
CA VAL A 52 6.55 -6.29 8.79
C VAL A 52 5.02 -6.13 8.81
N ASP A 53 4.42 -6.67 9.86
CA ASP A 53 3.04 -6.43 10.21
C ASP A 53 2.95 -4.95 10.59
N MET A 54 2.10 -4.22 9.88
CA MET A 54 1.95 -2.78 10.07
C MET A 54 0.50 -2.44 10.25
N ALA A 55 0.20 -1.73 11.32
CA ALA A 55 -1.14 -1.21 11.57
C ALA A 55 -1.17 0.30 11.37
N LYS A 56 -2.17 0.77 10.63
CA LYS A 56 -2.49 2.20 10.58
C LYS A 56 -3.31 2.57 11.80
N VAL A 57 -2.80 3.52 12.58
CA VAL A 57 -3.43 3.97 13.82
C VAL A 57 -3.69 5.48 13.74
N VAL A 58 -4.83 5.90 14.26
CA VAL A 58 -5.14 7.32 14.46
C VAL A 58 -4.95 7.61 15.95
N PHE A 59 -3.97 8.43 16.26
CA PHE A 59 -3.69 8.88 17.62
C PHE A 59 -4.24 10.29 17.82
N VAL A 60 -4.95 10.50 18.93
CA VAL A 60 -5.42 11.83 19.34
C VAL A 60 -4.70 12.20 20.63
N SER A 61 -3.94 13.28 20.61
CA SER A 61 -3.21 13.74 21.79
C SER A 61 -4.15 14.24 22.87
N HIS A 62 -3.71 14.14 24.13
CA HIS A 62 -4.46 14.58 25.28
C HIS A 62 -4.76 16.10 25.21
N ALA A 63 -5.78 16.56 25.93
CA ALA A 63 -6.13 17.97 26.02
C ALA A 63 -5.03 18.83 26.67
N THR A 64 -4.12 18.20 27.41
CA THR A 64 -2.99 18.85 28.08
C THR A 64 -1.68 18.37 27.43
N PRO A 65 -0.84 19.29 26.90
CA PRO A 65 0.46 18.93 26.34
C PRO A 65 1.34 18.17 27.34
N GLY A 66 2.17 17.26 26.84
CA GLY A 66 3.07 16.42 27.64
C GLY A 66 2.38 15.34 28.47
N THR A 67 1.05 15.27 28.43
CA THR A 67 0.28 14.22 29.09
C THR A 67 0.19 12.99 28.18
N GLU A 68 0.30 11.82 28.80
CA GLU A 68 0.20 10.54 28.09
C GLU A 68 -1.24 10.28 27.64
N ALA A 69 -1.38 9.76 26.42
CA ALA A 69 -2.63 9.27 25.88
C ALA A 69 -2.39 7.90 25.25
N SER A 70 -3.46 7.10 25.17
CA SER A 70 -3.43 5.76 24.60
C SER A 70 -4.15 5.70 23.26
N ALA A 71 -3.60 4.93 22.30
CA ALA A 71 -4.29 4.54 21.09
C ALA A 71 -4.25 3.03 20.89
N THR A 72 -5.38 2.47 20.45
CA THR A 72 -5.51 1.03 20.19
C THR A 72 -4.99 0.69 18.80
N HIS A 73 -4.31 -0.44 18.66
CA HIS A 73 -3.78 -0.97 17.39
C HIS A 73 -4.07 -2.47 17.25
N THR A 74 -3.93 -3.00 16.03
CA THR A 74 -4.36 -4.36 15.68
C THR A 74 -3.20 -5.29 15.31
N LEU A 75 -1.99 -5.01 15.81
CA LEU A 75 -0.78 -5.78 15.49
C LEU A 75 -0.73 -7.15 16.19
N GLY A 76 -1.41 -7.31 17.33
CA GLY A 76 -1.34 -8.54 18.13
C GLY A 76 0.05 -8.86 18.71
N LYS A 77 1.00 -7.93 18.56
CA LYS A 77 2.37 -7.95 19.05
C LYS A 77 2.72 -6.58 19.61
N ILE A 78 3.74 -6.52 20.47
CA ILE A 78 4.22 -5.25 21.02
C ILE A 78 4.94 -4.50 19.89
N PRO A 79 4.52 -3.28 19.54
CA PRO A 79 5.18 -2.47 18.53
C PRO A 79 6.65 -2.20 18.86
N GLU A 80 7.52 -2.30 17.86
CA GLU A 80 8.91 -1.84 17.94
C GLU A 80 9.00 -0.32 17.74
N GLY A 81 8.09 0.25 16.94
CA GLY A 81 8.09 1.68 16.68
C GLY A 81 6.91 2.19 15.87
N TYR A 82 7.01 3.45 15.45
CA TYR A 82 5.99 4.08 14.62
C TYR A 82 6.60 5.14 13.69
N ILE A 83 5.94 5.33 12.55
CA ILE A 83 6.21 6.39 11.57
C ILE A 83 5.00 7.31 11.52
N VAL A 84 5.24 8.62 11.67
CA VAL A 84 4.19 9.63 11.50
C VAL A 84 3.94 9.84 10.01
N MET A 85 2.80 9.36 9.51
CA MET A 85 2.41 9.50 8.10
C MET A 85 1.71 10.82 7.81
N GLY A 86 1.12 11.47 8.81
CA GLY A 86 0.47 12.75 8.63
C GLY A 86 -0.08 13.33 9.92
N GLN A 87 -0.20 14.65 9.93
CA GLN A 87 -0.72 15.44 11.05
C GLN A 87 -1.52 16.62 10.52
N THR A 88 -2.56 17.00 11.24
CA THR A 88 -3.42 18.13 10.84
C THR A 88 -2.76 19.48 11.10
N ASP A 89 -1.91 19.55 12.12
CA ASP A 89 -1.22 20.76 12.58
C ASP A 89 0.22 20.42 12.99
N ALA A 90 1.07 21.44 13.18
CA ALA A 90 2.42 21.25 13.69
C ALA A 90 2.40 20.64 15.12
N GLY A 91 3.24 19.65 15.34
CA GLY A 91 3.43 18.97 16.62
C GLY A 91 4.37 17.79 16.48
N SER A 92 4.82 17.28 17.61
CA SER A 92 5.70 16.12 17.76
C SER A 92 5.01 15.07 18.61
N ILE A 93 5.32 13.80 18.34
CA ILE A 93 4.89 12.67 19.17
C ILE A 93 6.13 11.91 19.61
N TYR A 94 6.13 11.50 20.88
CA TYR A 94 7.21 10.72 21.49
C TYR A 94 6.61 9.72 22.48
N ASP A 95 7.41 8.75 22.90
CA ASP A 95 6.96 7.67 23.77
C ASP A 95 6.53 8.16 25.17
N GLY A 96 5.53 7.46 25.72
CA GLY A 96 5.06 7.64 27.09
C GLY A 96 6.02 7.09 28.15
N VAL A 97 5.57 7.12 29.40
CA VAL A 97 6.22 6.39 30.52
C VAL A 97 5.74 4.95 30.54
N THR A 98 4.48 4.73 30.19
CA THR A 98 3.89 3.39 30.15
C THR A 98 4.41 2.62 28.94
N PRO A 99 4.93 1.39 29.09
CA PRO A 99 5.34 0.57 27.96
C PRO A 99 4.18 0.21 27.03
N ASN A 100 4.45 0.18 25.73
CA ASN A 100 3.50 -0.31 24.74
C ASN A 100 3.14 -1.78 24.99
N THR A 101 1.91 -2.14 24.65
CA THR A 101 1.38 -3.50 24.81
C THR A 101 1.03 -4.08 23.44
N LYS A 102 0.48 -5.30 23.40
CA LYS A 102 0.11 -5.96 22.15
C LYS A 102 -1.05 -5.29 21.40
N ASP A 103 -1.84 -4.48 22.11
CA ASP A 103 -3.08 -3.90 21.61
C ASP A 103 -3.16 -2.38 21.82
N THR A 104 -2.23 -1.79 22.59
CA THR A 104 -2.27 -0.37 22.97
C THR A 104 -0.88 0.27 22.94
N LEU A 105 -0.83 1.42 22.27
CA LEU A 105 0.29 2.36 22.26
C LEU A 105 0.07 3.45 23.31
N TYR A 106 1.11 3.79 24.05
CA TYR A 106 1.13 4.87 25.03
C TYR A 106 2.10 5.95 24.57
N LEU A 107 1.55 7.06 24.10
CA LEU A 107 2.31 8.14 23.47
C LEU A 107 2.00 9.48 24.13
N LYS A 108 2.93 10.40 24.01
CA LYS A 108 2.81 11.80 24.45
C LYS A 108 2.99 12.72 23.25
N SER A 109 2.43 13.91 23.36
CA SER A 109 2.62 14.97 22.37
C SER A 109 2.91 16.30 23.05
N ASP A 110 3.69 17.13 22.39
CA ASP A 110 3.97 18.53 22.77
C ASP A 110 2.78 19.47 22.49
N VAL A 111 1.74 19.00 21.80
CA VAL A 111 0.54 19.77 21.45
C VAL A 111 -0.74 19.11 21.94
N SER A 112 -1.71 19.95 22.32
CA SER A 112 -3.00 19.51 22.87
C SER A 112 -4.05 19.20 21.80
N SER A 113 -4.82 18.12 22.00
CA SER A 113 -6.01 17.79 21.21
C SER A 113 -5.77 17.72 19.69
N LYS A 114 -4.60 17.23 19.27
CA LYS A 114 -4.23 17.10 17.86
C LYS A 114 -4.31 15.64 17.42
N THR A 115 -4.64 15.45 16.15
CA THR A 115 -4.77 14.13 15.53
C THR A 115 -3.57 13.84 14.66
N PHE A 116 -2.98 12.66 14.86
CA PHE A 116 -1.85 12.15 14.12
C PHE A 116 -2.20 10.80 13.49
N ARG A 117 -1.71 10.57 12.28
CA ARG A 117 -1.84 9.30 11.55
C ARG A 117 -0.51 8.58 11.61
N LEU A 118 -0.51 7.43 12.26
CA LEU A 118 0.69 6.63 12.52
C LEU A 118 0.64 5.34 11.72
N LEU A 119 1.80 4.93 11.24
CA LEU A 119 2.06 3.56 10.80
C LEU A 119 2.88 2.90 11.90
N VAL A 120 2.36 1.84 12.49
CA VAL A 120 2.93 1.19 13.66
C VAL A 120 3.44 -0.18 13.23
N PHE A 121 4.64 -0.55 13.65
CA PHE A 121 5.30 -1.82 13.35
C PHE A 121 5.91 -2.41 14.63
#